data_AF-A0A9D6JQ62-F1
#
_entry.id   AF-A0A9D6JQ62-F1
#
_cell.length_a   1.000
_cell.length_b   1.000
_cell.length_c   1.000
_cell.angle_alpha   90.00
_cell.angle_beta   90.00
_cell.angle_gamma   90.00
#
_symmetry.space_group_name_H-M   'P 1'
#
loop_
_entity.id
_entity.type
_entity.pdbx_description
1 polymer ?
#
loop_
_entity_poly.entity_id
_entity_poly.type
_entity_poly.pdbx_seq_one_letter_code
_entity_poly.pdbx_strand_id
1 'polypeptide(L)'
;MRDAARSAKQNIREGYKKGTLGEFLHSINISRGSLEELSGDVEDCLEDGLMSTEEFEKFGGLFRSADYLSSQYIKSLYKIKSNGTWKVPRKAVAT
;
A
#
# COMPACT_ATOMS: atom_id res chain seq x y z
N MET A 1 -15.18 -1.38 2.38
CA MET A 1 -14.46 -2.48 1.69
C MET A 1 -13.97 -2.19 0.28
N ARG A 2 -14.83 -2.18 -0.77
CA ARG A 2 -14.36 -2.07 -2.18
C ARG A 2 -13.52 -0.81 -2.44
N ASP A 3 -13.90 0.29 -1.80
CA ASP A 3 -13.20 1.56 -1.92
C ASP A 3 -11.84 1.54 -1.22
N ALA A 4 -11.76 0.96 -0.01
CA ALA A 4 -10.51 0.75 0.71
C ALA A 4 -9.54 -0.14 -0.10
N ALA A 5 -10.01 -1.28 -0.61
CA ALA A 5 -9.22 -2.18 -1.46
C ALA A 5 -8.69 -1.49 -2.73
N ARG A 6 -9.54 -0.71 -3.39
CA ARG A 6 -9.16 0.07 -4.57
C ARG A 6 -8.16 1.18 -4.20
N SER A 7 -8.39 1.88 -3.10
CA SER A 7 -7.55 2.96 -2.58
C SER A 7 -6.14 2.48 -2.25
N ALA A 8 -6.00 1.31 -1.61
CA ALA A 8 -4.71 0.72 -1.26
C ALA A 8 -3.81 0.59 -2.51
N LYS A 9 -4.32 0.02 -3.61
CA LYS A 9 -3.58 -0.08 -4.87
C LYS A 9 -3.36 1.28 -5.55
N GLN A 10 -4.40 2.12 -5.58
CA GLN A 10 -4.39 3.34 -6.36
C GLN A 10 -3.37 4.35 -5.83
N ASN A 11 -3.24 4.47 -4.50
CA ASN A 11 -2.25 5.34 -3.86
C ASN A 11 -0.82 4.98 -4.25
N ILE A 12 -0.46 3.68 -4.33
CA ILE A 12 0.86 3.25 -4.80
C ILE A 12 1.10 3.70 -6.24
N ARG A 13 0.13 3.46 -7.13
CA ARG A 13 0.23 3.79 -8.56
C ARG A 13 0.36 5.29 -8.81
N GLU A 14 -0.42 6.10 -8.11
CA GLU A 14 -0.41 7.55 -8.23
C GLU A 14 0.86 8.13 -7.61
N GLY A 15 1.21 7.69 -6.40
CA GLY A 15 2.39 8.13 -5.67
C GLY A 15 3.69 7.93 -6.45
N TYR A 16 3.83 6.79 -7.13
CA TYR A 16 5.01 6.51 -7.95
C TYR A 16 5.25 7.55 -9.05
N LYS A 17 4.20 8.25 -9.50
CA LYS A 17 4.27 9.29 -10.53
C LYS A 17 4.47 10.72 -9.97
N LYS A 18 4.40 10.94 -8.65
CA LYS A 18 4.34 12.29 -8.07
C LYS A 18 5.64 13.10 -8.13
N GLY A 19 6.75 12.47 -8.50
CA GLY A 19 7.98 13.20 -8.80
C GLY A 19 9.03 13.00 -7.73
N THR A 20 8.71 13.24 -6.46
CA THR A 20 9.67 13.06 -5.36
C THR A 20 9.50 11.74 -4.62
N LEU A 21 10.60 11.26 -4.03
CA LEU A 21 10.58 10.12 -3.13
C LEU A 21 9.76 10.38 -1.86
N GLY A 22 9.74 11.63 -1.38
CA GLY A 22 8.94 12.03 -0.22
C GLY A 22 7.45 11.86 -0.46
N GLU A 23 6.95 12.33 -1.61
CA GLU A 23 5.55 12.15 -2.00
C GLU A 23 5.20 10.68 -2.20
N PHE A 24 6.11 9.90 -2.78
CA PHE A 24 5.86 8.48 -2.96
C PHE A 24 5.80 7.73 -1.62
N LEU A 25 6.73 8.01 -0.69
CA LEU A 25 6.68 7.47 0.68
C LEU A 25 5.35 7.81 1.37
N HIS A 26 4.91 9.06 1.26
CA HIS A 26 3.61 9.48 1.80
C HIS A 26 2.45 8.70 1.19
N SER A 27 2.42 8.52 -0.13
CA SER A 27 1.40 7.71 -0.80
C SER A 27 1.42 6.22 -0.40
N ILE A 28 2.58 5.62 -0.14
CA ILE A 28 2.64 4.25 0.38
C ILE A 28 2.07 4.19 1.80
N ASN A 29 2.28 5.21 2.64
CA ASN A 29 1.66 5.25 3.96
C ASN A 29 0.12 5.37 3.89
N ILE A 30 -0.41 6.17 2.96
CA ILE A 30 -1.88 6.20 2.72
C ILE A 30 -2.38 4.82 2.27
N SER A 31 -1.65 4.17 1.36
CA SER A 31 -1.97 2.82 0.90
C SER A 31 -2.07 1.82 2.05
N ARG A 32 -1.13 1.86 3.01
CA ARG A 32 -1.17 1.03 4.22
C ARG A 32 -2.35 1.34 5.13
N GLY A 33 -2.71 2.62 5.28
CA GLY A 33 -3.91 3.01 6.02
C GLY A 33 -5.18 2.39 5.43
N SER A 34 -5.36 2.46 4.10
CA SER A 34 -6.49 1.81 3.43
C SER A 34 -6.45 0.28 3.48
N LEU A 35 -5.27 -0.33 3.63
CA LEU A 35 -5.13 -1.77 3.83
C LEU A 35 -5.60 -2.18 5.24
N GLU A 36 -5.29 -1.36 6.24
CA GLU A 36 -5.76 -1.53 7.62
C GLU A 36 -7.27 -1.39 7.73
N GLU A 37 -7.85 -0.36 7.12
CA GLU A 37 -9.31 -0.17 7.02
C GLU A 37 -9.99 -1.39 6.40
N LEU A 38 -9.41 -1.96 5.34
CA LEU A 38 -9.93 -3.17 4.72
C LEU A 38 -9.84 -4.39 5.65
N SER A 39 -8.81 -4.48 6.50
CA SER A 39 -8.69 -5.57 7.48
C SER A 39 -9.80 -5.50 8.52
N GLY A 40 -10.04 -4.32 9.10
CA GLY A 40 -11.13 -4.09 10.04
C GLY A 40 -12.49 -4.43 9.43
N ASP A 41 -12.77 -3.95 8.20
CA ASP A 41 -14.03 -4.29 7.52
C ASP A 41 -14.20 -5.81 7.31
N VAL A 42 -13.12 -6.56 7.08
CA VAL A 42 -13.15 -8.02 6.87
C VAL A 42 -13.32 -8.76 8.20
N GLU A 43 -12.72 -8.26 9.28
CA GLU A 43 -12.93 -8.75 10.65
C GLU A 43 -14.40 -8.61 11.05
N ASP A 44 -15.00 -7.44 10.83
CA ASP A 44 -16.43 -7.19 11.06
C ASP A 44 -17.30 -8.19 10.27
N CYS A 45 -16.96 -8.46 9.00
CA CYS A 45 -17.69 -9.45 8.19
C CYS A 45 -17.61 -10.89 8.76
N LEU A 46 -16.51 -11.27 9.39
CA LEU A 46 -16.40 -12.57 10.06
C LEU A 46 -17.26 -12.59 11.32
N GLU A 47 -17.20 -11.54 12.14
CA GLU A 47 -17.99 -11.42 13.37
C GLU A 47 -19.50 -11.44 13.10
N ASP A 48 -19.94 -10.79 12.02
CA ASP A 48 -21.33 -10.76 11.58
C ASP A 48 -21.78 -12.06 10.86
N GLY A 49 -20.87 -13.01 10.64
CA GLY A 49 -21.17 -14.26 9.93
C GLY A 49 -21.42 -14.09 8.43
N LEU A 50 -20.91 -13.01 7.83
CA LEU A 50 -20.99 -12.71 6.40
C LEU A 50 -19.83 -13.33 5.59
N MET A 51 -18.85 -13.94 6.27
CA MET A 51 -17.66 -14.56 5.69
C MET A 51 -17.32 -15.85 6.45
N SER A 52 -16.76 -16.85 5.74
CA SER A 52 -16.26 -18.06 6.40
C SER A 52 -14.88 -17.86 7.06
N THR A 53 -14.55 -18.68 8.05
CA THR A 53 -13.20 -18.67 8.66
C THR A 53 -12.11 -18.93 7.62
N GLU A 54 -12.35 -19.82 6.64
CA GLU A 54 -11.39 -20.12 5.58
C GLU A 54 -11.14 -18.93 4.65
N GLU A 55 -12.20 -18.17 4.33
CA GLU A 55 -12.10 -16.94 3.55
C GLU A 55 -11.33 -15.86 4.32
N PHE A 56 -11.62 -15.73 5.62
CA PHE A 56 -10.92 -14.82 6.52
C PHE A 56 -9.43 -15.15 6.65
N GLU A 57 -9.08 -16.42 6.86
CA GLU A 57 -7.69 -16.87 6.95
C GLU A 57 -6.91 -16.60 5.66
N LYS A 58 -7.55 -16.86 4.50
CA LYS A 58 -6.98 -16.56 3.19
C LYS A 58 -6.75 -15.07 3.01
N PHE A 59 -7.72 -14.23 3.39
CA PHE A 59 -7.55 -12.78 3.39
C PHE A 59 -6.40 -12.36 4.31
N GLY A 60 -6.37 -12.85 5.56
CA GLY A 60 -5.33 -12.53 6.53
C GLY A 60 -3.92 -12.89 6.04
N GLY A 61 -3.77 -13.99 5.30
CA GLY A 61 -2.50 -14.33 4.63
C GLY A 61 -2.06 -13.29 3.59
N LEU A 62 -3.00 -12.83 2.75
CA LEU A 62 -2.74 -11.79 1.75
C LEU A 62 -2.44 -10.43 2.39
N PHE A 63 -3.21 -10.05 3.41
CA PHE A 63 -3.04 -8.82 4.18
C PHE A 63 -1.64 -8.76 4.81
N ARG A 64 -1.24 -9.80 5.56
CA ARG A 64 0.09 -9.86 6.20
C ARG A 64 1.22 -9.80 5.18
N SER A 65 1.06 -10.47 4.04
CA SER A 65 2.03 -10.40 2.95
C SER A 65 2.15 -8.98 2.38
N ALA A 66 1.02 -8.32 2.12
CA ALA A 66 0.99 -6.97 1.59
C ALA A 66 1.56 -5.93 2.57
N ASP A 67 1.25 -6.02 3.86
CA ASP A 67 1.82 -5.12 4.88
C ASP A 67 3.33 -5.36 5.05
N TYR A 68 3.77 -6.62 5.10
CA TYR A 68 5.19 -6.95 5.16
C TYR A 68 5.96 -6.39 3.96
N LEU A 69 5.49 -6.62 2.74
CA LEU A 69 6.12 -6.11 1.53
C LEU A 69 6.13 -4.59 1.50
N SER A 70 5.03 -3.94 1.89
CA SER A 70 4.96 -2.48 2.00
C SER A 70 5.98 -1.94 3.01
N SER A 71 6.13 -2.61 4.15
CA SER A 71 7.11 -2.25 5.19
C SER A 71 8.55 -2.41 4.71
N GLN A 72 8.89 -3.51 4.03
CA GLN A 72 10.22 -3.71 3.44
C GLN A 72 10.50 -2.70 2.33
N TYR A 73 9.48 -2.34 1.56
CA TYR A 73 9.60 -1.36 0.51
C TYR A 73 9.84 0.05 1.06
N ILE A 74 9.12 0.47 2.11
CA ILE A 74 9.40 1.73 2.81
C ILE A 74 10.84 1.75 3.34
N LYS A 75 11.32 0.66 3.95
CA LYS A 75 12.71 0.56 4.43
C LYS A 75 13.72 0.72 3.30
N SER A 76 13.48 0.11 2.13
CA SER A 76 14.38 0.25 0.98
C SER A 76 14.35 1.66 0.40
N LEU A 77 13.18 2.30 0.35
CA LEU A 77 13.03 3.69 -0.07
C LEU A 77 13.75 4.67 0.86
N TYR A 78 13.73 4.46 2.19
CA TYR A 78 14.54 5.27 3.10
C TYR A 78 16.04 5.14 2.84
N LYS A 79 16.54 3.93 2.51
CA LYS A 79 17.94 3.74 2.09
C LYS A 79 18.26 4.50 0.82
N ILE A 80 17.37 4.44 -0.19
CA ILE A 80 17.50 5.22 -1.44
C ILE A 80 17.50 6.73 -1.15
N LYS A 81 16.64 7.20 -0.24
CA LYS A 81 16.58 8.62 0.18
C LYS A 81 17.90 9.06 0.80
N SER A 82 18.44 8.26 1.72
CA SER A 82 19.72 8.53 2.38
C SER A 82 20.89 8.56 1.40
N ASN A 83 20.87 7.70 0.39
CA ASN A 83 21.93 7.61 -0.60
C ASN A 83 21.78 8.62 -1.75
N GLY A 84 20.66 9.35 -1.83
CA GLY A 84 20.37 10.29 -2.91
C GLY A 84 20.17 9.65 -4.28
N THR A 85 19.88 8.35 -4.36
CA THR A 85 19.86 7.59 -5.62
C THR A 85 18.48 7.52 -6.29
N TRP A 86 17.48 8.23 -5.77
CA TRP A 86 16.13 8.23 -6.35
C TRP A 86 16.13 8.88 -7.73
N LYS A 87 15.64 8.13 -8.73
CA LYS A 87 15.39 8.64 -10.07
C LYS A 87 13.91 8.88 -10.24
N VAL A 88 13.54 10.12 -10.51
CA VAL A 88 12.14 10.51 -10.76
C VAL A 88 11.60 9.75 -11.98
N PRO A 89 10.55 8.93 -11.83
CA PRO A 89 9.88 8.32 -12.96
C PRO A 89 9.17 9.42 -13.75
N ARG A 90 9.69 9.74 -14.94
CA ARG A 90 9.32 10.88 -15.82
C ARG A 90 9.84 12.25 -15.36
N LYS A 91 11.13 12.52 -15.63
CA LYS A 91 11.44 13.73 -16.40
C LYS A 91 11.38 13.32 -17.87
N ALA A 92 10.23 13.50 -18.51
CA ALA A 92 10.25 13.67 -19.95
C ALA A 92 11.08 14.94 -20.18
N VAL A 93 12.16 14.81 -20.94
CA VAL A 93 12.89 15.96 -21.47
C VAL A 93 11.84 16.77 -22.22
N ALA A 94 11.58 17.99 -21.77
CA ALA A 94 10.93 18.97 -22.63
C ALA A 94 11.97 19.29 -23.72
N THR A 95 11.88 18.57 -24.84
CA THR A 95 12.47 18.97 -26.12
C THR A 95 11.46 19.81 -26.88
#